data_AF-A0A930VTL2-F1
#
_entry.id   AF-A0A930VTL2-F1
#
_cell.length_a   1.000
_cell.length_b   1.000
_cell.length_c   1.000
_cell.angle_alpha   90.00
_cell.angle_beta   90.00
_cell.angle_gamma   90.00
#
_symmetry.space_group_name_H-M   'P 1'
#
loop_
_entity.id
_entity.type
_entity.pdbx_description
1 polymer ?
#
loop_
_entity_poly.entity_id
_entity_poly.type
_entity_poly.pdbx_seq_one_letter_code
_entity_poly.pdbx_strand_id
1 'polypeptide(L)'
;MLLPHAETLAQARSYVAALADHALTIESSSAYERVLLELDRVHGDDCPALDTEDLTDDRDILLAVASKAVEELEDFGVDPLAVELILAMLVDAHDLDIG
;
A
#
# COMPACT_ATOMS: atom_id res chain seq x y z
N MET A 1 -11.60 -11.61 10.92
CA MET A 1 -11.50 -10.66 9.80
C MET A 1 -12.79 -10.71 8.98
N LEU A 2 -13.37 -9.55 8.63
CA LEU A 2 -14.53 -9.47 7.72
C LEU A 2 -14.04 -9.59 6.27
N LEU A 3 -14.83 -10.19 5.37
CA LEU A 3 -14.46 -10.35 3.95
C LEU A 3 -14.10 -9.01 3.27
N PRO A 4 -14.87 -7.92 3.43
CA PRO A 4 -14.51 -6.62 2.86
C PRO A 4 -13.17 -6.07 3.36
N HIS A 5 -12.84 -6.26 4.64
CA HIS A 5 -11.56 -5.82 5.19
C HIS A 5 -10.38 -6.57 4.57
N ALA A 6 -10.53 -7.89 4.38
CA ALA A 6 -9.51 -8.71 3.73
C ALA A 6 -9.27 -8.28 2.28
N GLU A 7 -10.34 -7.94 1.57
CA GLU A 7 -10.29 -7.44 0.19
C GLU A 7 -9.59 -6.08 0.11
N THR A 8 -9.96 -5.12 0.95
CA THR A 8 -9.32 -3.80 1.03
C THR A 8 -7.83 -3.91 1.38
N LEU A 9 -7.47 -4.78 2.33
CA LEU A 9 -6.08 -5.01 2.71
C LEU A 9 -5.26 -5.65 1.58
N ALA A 10 -5.84 -6.66 0.92
CA ALA A 10 -5.17 -7.34 -0.19
C ALA A 10 -5.02 -6.39 -1.39
N GLN A 11 -5.98 -5.49 -1.61
CA GLN A 11 -5.88 -4.41 -2.60
C GLN A 11 -4.73 -3.45 -2.24
N ALA A 12 -4.71 -2.89 -1.04
CA ALA A 12 -3.64 -1.99 -0.61
C ALA A 12 -2.25 -2.62 -0.83
N ARG A 13 -2.07 -3.90 -0.43
CA ARG A 13 -0.82 -4.64 -0.66
C ARG A 13 -0.45 -4.75 -2.14
N SER A 14 -1.38 -5.11 -3.01
CA SER A 14 -1.09 -5.30 -4.44
C SER A 14 -0.67 -4.00 -5.13
N TYR A 15 -1.35 -2.89 -4.83
CA TYR A 15 -1.01 -1.60 -5.44
C TYR A 15 0.33 -1.06 -4.92
N VAL A 16 0.64 -1.23 -3.62
CA VAL A 16 1.94 -0.85 -3.07
C VAL A 16 3.06 -1.76 -3.60
N ALA A 17 2.82 -3.05 -3.76
CA ALA A 17 3.78 -3.97 -4.39
C ALA A 17 4.05 -3.61 -5.85
N ALA A 18 3.03 -3.26 -6.62
CA ALA A 18 3.20 -2.75 -7.97
C ALA A 18 4.04 -1.47 -8.00
N LEU A 19 3.82 -0.53 -7.07
CA LEU A 19 4.67 0.66 -6.95
C LEU A 19 6.14 0.30 -6.65
N ALA A 20 6.39 -0.69 -5.80
CA ALA A 20 7.73 -1.17 -5.51
C ALA A 20 8.41 -1.79 -6.74
N ASP A 21 7.66 -2.55 -7.55
CA ASP A 21 8.13 -3.16 -8.80
C ASP A 21 8.39 -2.13 -9.91
N HIS A 22 7.58 -1.06 -9.97
CA HIS A 22 7.68 0.01 -10.98
C HIS A 22 8.56 1.20 -10.56
N ALA A 23 9.15 1.15 -9.36
CA ALA A 23 9.99 2.20 -8.83
C ALA A 23 11.24 2.45 -9.69
N LEU A 24 11.62 3.72 -9.85
CA LEU A 24 12.75 4.14 -10.69
C LEU A 24 14.11 3.82 -10.06
N THR A 25 14.16 3.68 -8.73
CA THR A 25 15.40 3.44 -7.99
C THR A 25 15.22 2.34 -6.96
N ILE A 26 16.34 1.73 -6.56
CA ILE A 26 16.34 0.75 -5.46
C ILE A 26 15.90 1.41 -4.14
N GLU A 27 16.21 2.70 -3.95
CA GLU A 27 15.85 3.43 -2.74
C GLU A 27 14.34 3.66 -2.65
N SER A 28 13.71 4.09 -3.74
CA SER A 28 12.25 4.24 -3.82
C SER A 28 11.53 2.89 -3.74
N SER A 29 12.03 1.86 -4.43
CA SER A 29 11.52 0.49 -4.30
C SER A 29 11.57 0.02 -2.84
N SER A 30 12.71 0.22 -2.16
CA SER A 30 12.87 -0.13 -0.74
C SER A 30 11.96 0.70 0.18
N ALA A 31 11.60 1.92 -0.20
CA ALA A 31 10.66 2.75 0.55
C ALA A 31 9.24 2.18 0.47
N TYR A 32 8.77 1.78 -0.71
CA TYR A 32 7.49 1.09 -0.87
C TYR A 32 7.43 -0.25 -0.13
N GLU A 33 8.54 -1.02 -0.13
CA GLU A 33 8.65 -2.26 0.65
C GLU A 33 8.50 -2.01 2.16
N ARG A 34 9.00 -0.87 2.68
CA ARG A 34 8.76 -0.51 4.10
C ARG A 34 7.30 -0.21 4.38
N VAL A 35 6.56 0.34 3.42
CA VAL A 35 5.12 0.56 3.55
C VAL A 35 4.39 -0.78 3.65
N LEU A 36 4.76 -1.77 2.82
CA LEU A 36 4.22 -3.14 2.91
C LEU A 36 4.47 -3.76 4.28
N LEU A 37 5.70 -3.64 4.81
CA LEU A 37 6.04 -4.16 6.13
C LEU A 37 5.22 -3.52 7.26
N GLU A 38 4.94 -2.22 7.18
CA GLU A 38 4.11 -1.54 8.19
C GLU A 38 2.64 -1.96 8.07
N LEU A 39 2.12 -2.10 6.84
CA LEU A 39 0.80 -2.68 6.57
C LEU A 39 0.70 -4.10 7.17
N ASP A 40 1.71 -4.94 6.97
CA ASP A 40 1.75 -6.31 7.51
C ASP A 40 1.80 -6.33 9.03
N ARG A 41 2.59 -5.42 9.63
CA ARG A 41 2.70 -5.27 11.08
C ARG A 41 1.37 -4.91 11.72
N VAL A 42 0.62 -3.99 11.12
CA VAL A 42 -0.69 -3.55 11.63
C VAL A 42 -1.72 -4.68 11.54
N HIS A 43 -1.63 -5.53 10.52
CA HIS A 43 -2.63 -6.56 10.22
C HIS A 43 -2.21 -8.00 10.60
N GLY A 44 -1.02 -8.19 11.18
CA GLY A 44 -0.59 -9.49 11.71
C GLY A 44 -0.33 -10.58 10.67
N ASP A 45 0.03 -10.22 9.43
CA ASP A 45 0.36 -11.15 8.33
C ASP A 45 -0.81 -12.05 7.84
N ASP A 46 -2.06 -11.64 8.09
CA ASP A 46 -3.25 -12.50 7.95
C ASP A 46 -3.87 -12.60 6.52
N CYS A 47 -3.30 -11.95 5.49
CA CYS A 47 -3.93 -11.97 4.16
C CYS A 47 -2.93 -11.89 2.98
N PRO A 48 -2.96 -12.84 2.02
CA PRO A 48 -2.14 -12.73 0.82
C PRO A 48 -2.57 -11.52 -0.04
N ALA A 49 -1.63 -10.93 -0.77
CA ALA A 49 -1.91 -9.88 -1.75
C ALA A 49 -2.80 -10.42 -2.89
N LEU A 50 -3.58 -9.55 -3.53
CA LEU A 50 -4.27 -9.88 -4.79
C LEU A 50 -3.27 -9.97 -5.94
N ASP A 51 -3.64 -10.70 -6.99
CA ASP A 51 -2.86 -10.83 -8.21
C ASP A 51 -2.61 -9.45 -8.85
N THR A 52 -1.35 -9.14 -9.16
CA THR A 52 -0.93 -7.83 -9.70
C THR A 52 -0.91 -7.79 -11.23
N GLU A 53 -1.15 -8.92 -11.91
CA GLU A 53 -0.98 -9.09 -13.37
C GLU A 53 -1.85 -8.16 -14.25
N ASP A 54 -2.93 -7.57 -13.71
CA ASP A 54 -3.84 -6.65 -14.42
C ASP A 54 -3.75 -5.19 -13.92
N LEU A 55 -2.75 -4.85 -13.09
CA LEU A 55 -2.58 -3.48 -12.60
C LEU A 55 -2.01 -2.56 -13.68
N THR A 56 -2.38 -1.29 -13.59
CA THR A 56 -1.88 -0.25 -14.51
C THR A 56 -0.42 0.09 -14.18
N ASP A 57 0.40 0.35 -15.21
CA ASP A 57 1.77 0.83 -15.04
C ASP A 57 1.85 2.33 -14.63
N ASP A 58 0.71 3.02 -14.54
CA ASP A 58 0.65 4.44 -14.21
C ASP A 58 0.76 4.64 -12.69
N ARG A 59 1.94 5.09 -12.24
CA ARG A 59 2.28 5.27 -10.82
C ARG A 59 1.36 6.24 -10.09
N ASP A 60 0.85 7.27 -10.74
CA ASP A 60 -0.05 8.23 -10.09
C ASP A 60 -1.41 7.58 -9.79
N ILE A 61 -1.87 6.72 -10.72
CA ILE A 61 -3.09 5.94 -10.52
C ILE A 61 -2.86 4.88 -9.45
N LEU A 62 -1.72 4.19 -9.46
CA LEU A 62 -1.37 3.21 -8.44
C LEU A 62 -1.33 3.84 -7.04
N LEU A 63 -0.71 5.02 -6.90
CA LEU A 63 -0.68 5.77 -5.65
C LEU A 63 -2.08 6.15 -5.18
N ALA A 64 -2.91 6.69 -6.07
CA ALA A 64 -4.26 7.13 -5.72
C ALA A 64 -5.13 5.95 -5.24
N VAL A 65 -5.02 4.79 -5.89
CA VAL A 65 -5.77 3.59 -5.49
C VAL A 65 -5.21 2.97 -4.21
N ALA A 66 -3.88 2.90 -4.07
CA ALA A 66 -3.24 2.44 -2.84
C ALA A 66 -3.65 3.31 -1.63
N SER A 67 -3.56 4.63 -1.78
CA SER A 67 -3.91 5.59 -0.71
C SER A 67 -5.36 5.43 -0.31
N LYS A 68 -6.28 5.37 -1.28
CA LYS A 68 -7.70 5.16 -1.00
C LYS A 68 -7.97 3.83 -0.29
N ALA A 69 -7.35 2.74 -0.73
CA ALA A 69 -7.50 1.44 -0.09
C ALA A 69 -6.98 1.46 1.35
N VAL A 70 -5.87 2.13 1.61
CA VAL A 70 -5.33 2.30 2.97
C VAL A 70 -6.26 3.15 3.85
N GLU A 71 -6.84 4.22 3.30
CA GLU A 71 -7.81 5.08 4.00
C GLU A 71 -9.08 4.31 4.40
N GLU A 72 -9.58 3.45 3.50
CA GLU A 72 -10.74 2.58 3.75
C GLU A 72 -10.48 1.55 4.89
N LEU A 73 -9.22 1.31 5.30
CA LEU A 73 -8.91 0.42 6.42
C LEU A 73 -9.39 0.98 7.77
N GLU A 74 -9.50 2.30 7.92
CA GLU A 74 -10.04 2.93 9.14
C GLU A 74 -11.47 2.48 9.44
N ASP A 75 -12.29 2.35 8.41
CA ASP A 75 -13.69 1.93 8.51
C ASP A 75 -13.84 0.49 9.03
N PHE A 76 -12.77 -0.31 8.99
CA PHE A 76 -12.73 -1.67 9.47
C PHE A 76 -12.12 -1.83 10.86
N GLY A 77 -11.84 -0.72 11.55
CA GLY A 77 -11.35 -0.71 12.94
C GLY A 77 -9.84 -0.79 13.07
N VAL A 78 -9.10 -0.48 12.01
CA VAL A 78 -7.66 -0.21 12.09
C VAL A 78 -7.43 1.11 12.82
N ASP A 79 -6.33 1.21 13.57
CA ASP A 79 -5.96 2.44 14.27
C ASP A 79 -5.74 3.59 13.26
N PRO A 80 -6.50 4.69 13.34
CA PRO A 80 -6.37 5.81 12.39
C PRO A 80 -4.97 6.40 12.37
N LEU A 81 -4.27 6.42 13.52
CA LEU A 81 -2.89 6.91 13.57
C LEU A 81 -1.94 6.01 12.76
N ALA A 82 -2.17 4.70 12.76
CA ALA A 82 -1.39 3.77 11.95
C ALA A 82 -1.69 3.93 10.46
N VAL A 83 -2.97 4.16 10.09
CA VAL A 83 -3.36 4.46 8.71
C VAL A 83 -2.69 5.73 8.19
N GLU A 84 -2.78 6.82 8.94
CA GLU A 84 -2.12 8.09 8.62
C GLU A 84 -0.59 7.94 8.47
N LEU A 85 0.05 7.13 9.30
CA LEU A 85 1.48 6.83 9.17
C LEU A 85 1.79 6.09 7.87
N ILE A 86 1.00 5.08 7.51
CA ILE A 86 1.17 4.32 6.27
C ILE A 86 0.97 5.23 5.06
N LEU A 87 -0.05 6.10 5.09
CA LEU A 87 -0.31 7.09 4.04
C LEU A 87 0.85 8.08 3.89
N ALA A 88 1.36 8.61 5.01
CA ALA A 88 2.52 9.50 4.99
C ALA A 88 3.76 8.81 4.40
N MET A 89 4.05 7.58 4.81
CA MET A 89 5.16 6.79 4.27
C MET A 89 5.01 6.51 2.77
N LEU A 90 3.79 6.28 2.31
CA LEU A 90 3.49 6.03 0.90
C LEU A 90 3.70 7.29 0.04
N VAL A 91 3.27 8.45 0.53
CA VAL A 91 3.51 9.74 -0.12
C VAL A 91 5.01 10.05 -0.14
N ASP A 92 5.72 9.87 0.97
CA ASP A 92 7.17 10.07 1.05
C ASP A 92 7.94 9.16 0.07
N ALA A 93 7.51 7.89 -0.05
CA ALA A 93 8.09 6.94 -1.00
C ALA A 93 7.85 7.36 -2.46
N HIS A 94 6.67 7.90 -2.75
CA HIS A 94 6.33 8.39 -4.08
C HIS A 94 7.06 9.69 -4.44
N ASP A 95 7.14 10.65 -3.52
CA ASP A 95 7.92 11.88 -3.69
C ASP A 95 9.39 11.56 -3.98
N LEU A 96 9.95 10.56 -3.28
CA LEU A 96 11.30 10.06 -3.54
C LEU A 96 11.44 9.41 -4.92
N ASP A 97 10.38 8.77 -5.43
CA ASP A 97 10.39 8.07 -6.71
C ASP A 97 10.28 9.04 -7.91
N ILE A 98 9.58 10.16 -7.75
CA ILE A 98 9.42 11.17 -8.82
C ILE A 98 10.58 12.17 -8.89
N GLY A 99 11.34 12.34 -7.79
CA GLY A 99 12.60 13.12 -7.75
C GLY A 99 12.45 14.62 -7.54
#